data_AF-A0A657AVV0-F1
#
_entry.id   AF-A0A657AVV0-F1
#
_cell.length_a   1.000
_cell.length_b   1.000
_cell.length_c   1.000
_cell.angle_alpha   90.00
_cell.angle_beta   90.00
_cell.angle_gamma   90.00
#
_symmetry.space_group_name_H-M   'P 1'
#
loop_
_entity.id
_entity.type
_entity.pdbx_description
1 polymer ?
#
loop_
_entity_poly.entity_id
_entity_poly.type
_entity_poly.pdbx_seq_one_letter_code
_entity_poly.pdbx_strand_id
1 'polypeptide(L)'
;MNLHQLGSEFEPKANNVKSGNADLCFIITTPIGSAIEHLNSCDVTVIEGPVSRTGAKGKVESVYFRDPDGNLIEVSNYQNV
;
A
#
# COMPACT_ATOMS: atom_id res chain seq x y z
N MET A 1 3.41 -11.34 5.47
CA MET A 1 4.59 -10.49 5.69
C MET A 1 4.43 -9.81 7.04
N ASN A 2 5.51 -9.58 7.79
CA ASN A 2 5.48 -8.85 9.06
C ASN A 2 6.21 -7.52 8.91
N LEU A 3 5.65 -6.44 9.47
CA LEU A 3 6.23 -5.10 9.47
C LEU A 3 6.96 -4.87 10.79
N HIS A 4 8.19 -4.39 10.71
CA HIS A 4 9.02 -4.08 11.87
C HIS A 4 9.30 -2.57 11.86
N GLN A 5 9.12 -1.91 13.00
CA GLN A 5 9.49 -0.51 13.17
C GLN A 5 11.02 -0.40 13.25
N LEU A 6 11.61 0.50 12.45
CA LEU A 6 13.05 0.75 12.48
C LEU A 6 13.48 1.20 13.88
N GLY A 7 14.52 0.55 14.44
CA GLY A 7 15.02 0.79 15.79
C GLY A 7 14.25 0.05 16.89
N SER A 8 13.21 -0.71 16.55
CA SER A 8 12.40 -1.52 17.49
C SER A 8 12.03 -2.87 16.86
N GLU A 9 12.98 -3.49 16.16
CA GLU A 9 12.72 -4.77 15.49
C GLU A 9 12.78 -5.95 16.46
N PHE A 10 11.96 -6.97 16.17
CA PHE A 10 12.02 -8.28 16.85
C PHE A 10 12.79 -9.28 15.99
N GLU A 11 13.37 -10.31 16.62
CA GLU A 11 14.02 -11.39 15.89
C GLU A 11 13.01 -12.45 15.41
N PRO A 12 13.18 -13.03 14.20
CA PRO A 12 14.23 -12.70 13.22
C PRO A 12 13.91 -11.43 12.42
N LYS A 13 14.92 -10.58 12.22
CA LYS A 13 14.81 -9.39 11.35
C LYS A 13 15.66 -9.50 10.08
N ALA A 14 15.39 -8.60 9.13
CA ALA A 14 16.22 -8.50 7.92
C ALA A 14 17.66 -8.10 8.29
N ASN A 15 18.64 -8.67 7.58
CA ASN A 15 20.06 -8.35 7.80
C ASN A 15 20.39 -6.86 7.60
N ASN A 16 19.61 -6.15 6.80
CA ASN A 16 19.79 -4.72 6.52
C ASN A 16 18.44 -4.00 6.63
N VAL A 17 18.05 -3.65 7.86
CA VAL A 17 16.79 -2.94 8.13
C VAL A 17 16.91 -1.50 7.64
N LYS A 18 15.95 -1.06 6.83
CA LYS A 18 15.86 0.31 6.33
C LYS A 18 14.39 0.74 6.29
N SER A 19 14.11 1.95 6.78
CA SER A 19 12.82 2.61 6.61
C SER A 19 12.63 3.05 5.15
N GLY A 20 11.38 3.13 4.70
CA GLY A 20 11.00 3.64 3.37
C GLY A 20 11.24 2.70 2.18
N ASN A 21 11.69 1.47 2.43
CA ASN A 21 12.05 0.52 1.38
C ASN A 21 10.96 -0.54 1.09
N ALA A 22 9.85 -0.54 1.82
CA ALA A 22 8.77 -1.48 1.56
C ALA A 22 7.92 -1.03 0.36
N ASP A 23 7.48 -2.01 -0.42
CA ASP A 23 6.49 -1.87 -1.48
C ASP A 23 5.40 -2.92 -1.22
N LEU A 24 4.22 -2.45 -0.80
CA LEU A 24 3.17 -3.28 -0.21
C LEU A 24 1.85 -3.09 -0.93
N CYS A 25 1.23 -4.20 -1.36
CA CYS A 25 -0.11 -4.21 -1.92
C CYS A 25 -1.12 -4.79 -0.92
N PHE A 26 -2.13 -3.99 -0.58
CA PHE A 26 -3.25 -4.40 0.26
C PHE A 26 -4.53 -4.52 -0.57
N ILE A 27 -5.22 -5.64 -0.43
CA ILE A 27 -6.54 -5.83 -1.03
C ILE A 27 -7.60 -5.35 -0.04
N ILE A 28 -8.43 -4.41 -0.47
CA ILE A 28 -9.55 -3.89 0.32
C ILE A 28 -10.88 -4.27 -0.33
N THR A 29 -11.96 -4.23 0.44
CA THR A 29 -13.33 -4.40 -0.05
C THR A 29 -14.02 -3.06 -0.30
N THR A 30 -13.54 -1.98 0.31
CA THR A 30 -13.98 -0.61 0.04
C THR A 30 -13.63 -0.23 -1.41
N PRO A 31 -14.54 0.38 -2.19
CA PRO A 31 -14.24 0.82 -3.55
C PRO A 31 -13.06 1.79 -3.62
N ILE A 32 -12.21 1.68 -4.65
CA ILE A 32 -11.04 2.55 -4.83
C ILE A 32 -11.40 4.03 -4.84
N GLY A 33 -12.53 4.41 -5.44
CA GLY A 33 -13.00 5.80 -5.41
C GLY A 33 -13.20 6.33 -3.98
N SER A 34 -13.85 5.56 -3.12
CA SER A 34 -14.04 5.92 -1.71
C SER A 34 -12.72 5.89 -0.92
N ALA A 35 -11.79 5.01 -1.28
CA ALA A 35 -10.45 5.01 -0.68
C ALA A 35 -9.69 6.29 -1.04
N ILE A 36 -9.76 6.76 -2.29
CA ILE A 36 -9.16 8.03 -2.73
C ILE A 36 -9.77 9.22 -1.99
N GLU A 37 -11.10 9.27 -1.85
CA GLU A 37 -11.78 10.31 -1.08
C GLU A 37 -11.32 10.33 0.39
N HIS A 38 -11.17 9.15 1.00
CA HIS A 38 -10.66 9.02 2.36
C HIS A 38 -9.19 9.47 2.50
N LEU A 39 -8.34 9.12 1.53
CA LEU A 39 -6.94 9.56 1.53
C LEU A 39 -6.85 11.09 1.44
N ASN A 40 -7.63 11.69 0.53
CA ASN A 40 -7.70 13.14 0.39
C ASN A 40 -8.22 13.84 1.65
N SER A 41 -9.22 13.27 2.33
CA SER A 41 -9.73 13.83 3.59
C SER A 41 -8.75 13.71 4.76
N CYS A 42 -7.75 12.85 4.65
CA CYS A 42 -6.64 12.71 5.59
C CYS A 42 -5.39 13.50 5.16
N ASP A 43 -5.48 14.37 4.16
CA ASP A 43 -4.35 15.11 3.56
C ASP A 43 -3.22 14.20 3.04
N VAL A 44 -3.56 12.96 2.64
CA VAL A 44 -2.61 12.01 2.04
C VAL A 44 -2.56 12.22 0.53
N THR A 45 -1.36 12.53 0.01
CA THR A 45 -1.15 12.73 -1.43
C THR A 45 -1.18 11.39 -2.17
N VAL A 46 -2.11 11.26 -3.12
CA VAL A 46 -2.11 10.16 -4.10
C VAL A 46 -0.98 10.38 -5.11
N ILE A 47 -0.12 9.38 -5.25
CA ILE A 47 0.98 9.36 -6.24
C ILE A 47 0.42 9.02 -7.62
N GLU A 48 -0.42 7.99 -7.69
CA GLU A 48 -1.01 7.47 -8.92
C GLU A 48 -2.30 6.71 -8.59
N GLY A 49 -3.35 6.88 -9.39
CA GLY A 49 -4.61 6.17 -9.21
C GLY A 49 -5.85 7.03 -9.54
N PRO A 50 -7.00 6.40 -9.81
CA PRO A 50 -7.20 4.95 -9.95
C PRO A 50 -6.59 4.44 -11.26
N VAL A 51 -5.84 3.33 -11.20
CA VAL A 51 -5.19 2.72 -12.36
C VAL A 51 -5.33 1.22 -12.34
N SER A 52 -5.39 0.60 -13.52
CA SER A 52 -5.46 -0.85 -13.60
C SER A 52 -4.07 -1.49 -13.51
N ARG A 53 -3.99 -2.59 -12.76
CA ARG A 53 -2.79 -3.40 -12.53
C ARG A 53 -3.09 -4.89 -12.56
N THR A 54 -2.04 -5.69 -12.51
CA THR A 54 -2.12 -7.15 -12.39
C THR A 54 -1.88 -7.53 -10.93
N GLY A 55 -2.93 -7.96 -10.24
CA GLY A 55 -2.83 -8.56 -8.92
C GLY A 55 -2.54 -10.06 -8.98
N ALA A 56 -2.24 -10.66 -7.84
CA ALA A 56 -1.86 -12.07 -7.75
C ALA A 56 -2.93 -13.05 -8.29
N LYS A 57 -4.22 -12.67 -8.26
CA LYS A 57 -5.35 -13.50 -8.73
C LYS A 57 -6.03 -12.98 -10.01
N GLY A 58 -5.55 -11.90 -10.61
CA GLY A 58 -6.20 -11.27 -11.76
C GLY A 58 -6.11 -9.75 -11.75
N LYS A 59 -6.90 -9.12 -12.61
CA LYS A 59 -6.90 -7.66 -12.79
C LYS A 59 -7.38 -6.96 -11.52
N VAL A 60 -6.67 -5.92 -11.12
CA VAL A 60 -7.04 -5.06 -10.00
C VAL A 60 -7.10 -3.60 -10.47
N GLU A 61 -7.85 -2.80 -9.71
CA GLU A 61 -7.78 -1.34 -9.72
C GLU A 61 -7.06 -0.88 -8.46
N SER A 62 -6.10 0.02 -8.62
CA SER A 62 -5.12 0.35 -7.60
C SER A 62 -4.98 1.86 -7.42
N VAL A 63 -4.66 2.27 -6.20
CA VAL A 63 -4.18 3.62 -5.86
C VAL A 63 -2.88 3.51 -5.05
N TYR A 64 -1.96 4.44 -5.28
CA TYR A 64 -0.63 4.48 -4.68
C TYR A 64 -0.43 5.74 -3.84
N PHE A 65 0.21 5.61 -2.68
CA PHE A 65 0.64 6.72 -1.83
C PHE A 65 1.86 6.34 -0.98
N ARG A 66 2.45 7.30 -0.25
CA ARG A 66 3.54 7.07 0.70
C ARG A 66 2.99 7.01 2.12
N ASP A 67 3.53 6.12 2.93
CA ASP A 67 3.40 6.24 4.40
C ASP A 67 4.43 7.24 4.96
N PRO A 68 4.41 7.57 6.27
CA PRO A 68 5.35 8.52 6.86
C PRO A 68 6.83 8.13 6.75
N ASP A 69 7.12 6.83 6.61
CA ASP A 69 8.46 6.28 6.45
C ASP A 69 8.94 6.34 4.98
N GLY A 70 8.03 6.65 4.04
CA GLY A 70 8.31 6.70 2.61
C GLY A 70 8.11 5.36 1.90
N ASN A 71 7.53 4.35 2.55
CA ASN A 71 7.19 3.08 1.90
C ASN A 71 6.14 3.33 0.81
N LEU A 72 6.21 2.57 -0.28
CA LEU A 72 5.18 2.60 -1.31
C LEU A 72 4.01 1.72 -0.86
N ILE A 73 2.84 2.33 -0.71
CA ILE A 73 1.61 1.64 -0.35
C ILE A 73 0.69 1.63 -1.56
N GLU A 74 0.36 0.43 -2.02
CA GLU A 74 -0.68 0.15 -3.00
C GLU A 74 -1.92 -0.37 -2.28
N VAL A 75 -3.07 0.22 -2.58
CA VAL A 75 -4.37 -0.27 -2.12
C VAL A 75 -5.22 -0.61 -3.33
N SER A 76 -5.77 -1.82 -3.35
CA SER A 76 -6.33 -2.43 -4.56
C SER A 76 -7.67 -3.14 -4.34
N ASN A 77 -8.57 -3.06 -5.32
CA ASN A 77 -9.73 -3.93 -5.46
C ASN A 77 -9.54 -4.88 -6.63
N TYR A 78 -9.96 -6.13 -6.51
CA TYR A 78 -10.07 -7.00 -7.68
C TYR A 78 -11.26 -6.59 -8.54
N GLN A 79 -11.03 -6.52 -9.86
CA GLN A 79 -12.10 -6.30 -10.82
C GLN A 79 -12.61 -7.68 -11.29
N ASN A 80 -13.85 -8.02 -10.90
CA ASN A 80 -14.57 -9.25 -11.27
C ASN A 80 -14.18 -10.55 -10.53
N VAL A 81 -14.21 -10.55 -9.19
CA VAL A 81 -14.32 -11.80 -8.42
C VAL A 81 -15.76 -12.08 -8.06
#